data_AF-A0A956GFU7-F1
#
_entry.id   AF-A0A956GFU7-F1
#
_cell.length_a   1.000
_cell.length_b   1.000
_cell.length_c   1.000
_cell.angle_alpha   90.00
_cell.angle_beta   90.00
_cell.angle_gamma   90.00
#
_symmetry.space_group_name_H-M   'P 1'
#
loop_
_entity.id
_entity.type
_entity.pdbx_description
1 polymer ?
#
loop_
_entity_poly.entity_id
_entity_poly.type
_entity_poly.pdbx_seq_one_letter_code
_entity_poly.pdbx_strand_id
1 'polypeptide(L)'
;MGGIGGLIGLLGLAVGIFAVVHPRGIMRLFSSAGMMSAFKNKKIEGSFSSKNNKTVGSWTLAPKACVAGKERGFHGMAFSFAPEAPVDEVRLHMRGNGRDIVEVRMADEKGTRIRVHERHCKVVTGQVRRSNVTINGRHMYRLSGWVRYDCPRAHIKGKASFDGCLPVTLGGASARR
;
A
#
# COMPACT_ATOMS: atom_id res chain seq x y z
N MET A 1 21.45 39.19 -48.21
CA MET A 1 22.26 38.22 -48.99
C MET A 1 22.77 37.16 -48.02
N GLY A 2 22.50 35.87 -48.32
CA GLY A 2 23.11 34.68 -47.70
C GLY A 2 22.68 34.38 -46.25
N GLY A 3 22.32 33.17 -45.84
CA GLY A 3 22.42 31.86 -46.46
C GLY A 3 21.75 30.79 -45.58
N ILE A 4 21.60 29.62 -46.17
CA ILE A 4 20.79 28.45 -45.79
C ILE A 4 21.56 27.53 -44.82
N GLY A 5 20.83 26.77 -44.00
CA GLY A 5 21.26 25.50 -43.38
C GLY A 5 20.93 25.47 -41.89
N GLY A 6 20.01 24.67 -41.34
CA GLY A 6 19.58 23.32 -41.71
C GLY A 6 20.40 22.29 -40.91
N LEU A 7 19.87 21.76 -39.81
CA LEU A 7 20.11 20.37 -39.41
C LEU A 7 19.07 19.89 -38.38
N ILE A 8 18.32 18.87 -38.78
CA ILE A 8 17.35 18.11 -38.00
C ILE A 8 18.14 17.07 -37.19
N GLY A 9 18.18 17.24 -35.87
CA GLY A 9 18.75 16.25 -34.95
C GLY A 9 17.70 15.19 -34.58
N LEU A 10 17.57 14.14 -35.40
CA LEU A 10 16.87 12.91 -35.04
C LEU A 10 17.64 12.19 -33.92
N LEU A 11 17.18 12.34 -32.68
CA LEU A 11 17.60 11.48 -31.55
C LEU A 11 17.00 10.08 -31.76
N GLY A 12 17.76 9.26 -32.50
CA GLY A 12 17.53 7.83 -32.62
C GLY A 12 17.64 7.17 -31.25
N LEU A 13 16.49 6.79 -30.70
CA LEU A 13 16.38 5.95 -29.52
C LEU A 13 16.86 4.53 -29.92
N ALA A 14 18.14 4.25 -29.72
CA ALA A 14 18.70 2.92 -29.87
C ALA A 14 18.15 2.03 -28.75
N VAL A 15 17.04 1.36 -29.01
CA VAL A 15 16.53 0.27 -28.17
C VAL A 15 17.44 -0.93 -28.41
N GLY A 16 18.39 -1.16 -27.50
CA GLY A 16 19.23 -2.35 -27.50
C GLY A 16 18.38 -3.60 -27.28
N ILE A 17 18.07 -4.33 -28.34
CA ILE A 17 17.52 -5.68 -28.28
C ILE A 17 18.71 -6.64 -28.25
N PHE A 18 19.08 -7.12 -27.06
CA PHE A 18 20.01 -8.24 -26.95
C PHE A 18 19.25 -9.53 -27.28
N ALA A 19 19.40 -10.02 -28.51
CA ALA A 19 18.92 -11.33 -28.92
C ALA A 19 19.98 -12.38 -28.58
N VAL A 20 19.78 -13.11 -27.48
CA VAL A 20 20.55 -14.33 -27.17
C VAL A 20 19.91 -15.49 -27.93
N VAL A 21 20.53 -15.92 -29.02
CA VAL A 21 20.07 -17.07 -29.80
C VAL A 21 20.61 -18.35 -29.16
N HIS A 22 19.75 -19.10 -28.47
CA HIS A 22 20.06 -20.47 -28.01
C HIS A 22 19.60 -21.48 -29.07
N PRO A 23 20.46 -22.43 -29.50
CA PRO A 23 20.20 -23.34 -30.62
C PRO A 23 19.29 -24.54 -30.26
N ARG A 24 18.55 -24.49 -29.15
CA ARG A 24 17.61 -25.55 -28.76
C ARG A 24 16.31 -24.96 -28.24
N GLY A 25 15.35 -24.86 -29.16
CA GLY A 25 13.94 -25.20 -28.93
C GLY A 25 13.17 -24.40 -27.88
N ILE A 26 12.12 -23.73 -28.34
CA ILE A 26 11.05 -23.06 -27.57
C ILE A 26 11.43 -21.66 -27.08
N MET A 27 11.41 -20.71 -28.02
CA MET A 27 11.25 -19.30 -27.72
C MET A 27 9.81 -19.04 -27.26
N ARG A 28 9.52 -19.33 -25.99
CA ARG A 28 8.31 -18.81 -25.34
C ARG A 28 8.52 -17.31 -25.15
N LEU A 29 7.97 -16.53 -26.07
CA LEU A 29 7.64 -15.13 -25.86
C LEU A 29 6.65 -15.06 -24.70
N PHE A 30 7.14 -15.07 -23.46
CA PHE A 30 6.40 -14.56 -22.33
C PHE A 30 6.37 -13.05 -22.50
N SER A 31 5.38 -12.57 -23.25
CA SER A 31 4.94 -11.19 -23.18
C SER A 31 4.51 -10.93 -21.73
N SER A 32 5.41 -10.37 -20.95
CA SER A 32 5.17 -9.87 -19.59
C SER A 32 4.12 -8.74 -19.54
N ALA A 33 3.57 -8.35 -20.68
CA ALA A 33 2.49 -7.38 -20.86
C ALA A 33 1.08 -7.91 -20.49
N GLY A 34 0.89 -9.22 -20.27
CA GLY A 34 -0.41 -9.79 -19.88
C GLY A 34 -0.65 -9.98 -18.37
N MET A 35 0.34 -9.70 -17.51
CA MET A 35 0.28 -9.94 -16.06
C MET A 35 0.03 -8.70 -15.20
N MET A 36 -0.26 -7.54 -15.80
CA MET A 36 -0.74 -6.40 -15.03
C MET A 36 -2.19 -6.67 -14.61
N SER A 37 -2.45 -6.68 -13.30
CA SER A 37 -3.79 -6.82 -12.68
C SER A 37 -4.19 -8.23 -12.24
N ALA A 38 -3.25 -9.04 -11.75
CA ALA A 38 -3.64 -10.08 -10.80
C ALA A 38 -4.05 -9.43 -9.47
N PHE A 39 -3.15 -8.73 -8.77
CA PHE A 39 -3.50 -7.70 -7.77
C PHE A 39 -2.27 -6.83 -7.41
N LYS A 40 -2.43 -5.52 -7.55
CA LYS A 40 -1.70 -4.40 -6.92
C LYS A 40 -2.86 -3.48 -6.53
N ASN A 41 -3.12 -3.26 -5.23
CA ASN A 41 -4.37 -2.68 -4.68
C ASN A 41 -5.30 -2.12 -5.76
N LYS A 42 -6.28 -2.92 -6.22
CA LYS A 42 -7.10 -2.57 -7.39
C LYS A 42 -7.70 -1.18 -7.22
N LYS A 43 -8.12 -0.88 -5.99
CA LYS A 43 -8.53 0.43 -5.55
C LYS A 43 -8.20 0.62 -4.07
N ILE A 44 -7.56 1.74 -3.74
CA ILE A 44 -7.41 2.17 -2.35
C ILE A 44 -7.56 3.69 -2.31
N GLU A 45 -8.55 4.17 -1.56
CA GLU A 45 -8.88 5.58 -1.46
C GLU A 45 -9.15 5.93 0.00
N GLY A 46 -8.75 7.12 0.42
CA GLY A 46 -8.94 7.52 1.81
C GLY A 46 -7.91 8.54 2.26
N SER A 47 -8.02 8.87 3.53
CA SER A 47 -7.07 9.76 4.18
C SER A 47 -7.00 9.41 5.66
N PHE A 48 -5.78 9.38 6.16
CA PHE A 48 -5.45 9.28 7.58
C PHE A 48 -4.80 10.61 7.96
N SER A 49 -5.10 11.11 9.15
CA SER A 49 -4.55 12.38 9.61
C SER A 49 -4.34 12.40 11.10
N SER A 50 -3.32 13.16 11.50
CA SER A 50 -3.11 13.63 12.86
C SER A 50 -3.02 15.14 12.85
N LYS A 51 -3.57 15.81 13.85
CA LYS A 51 -3.46 17.27 14.02
C LYS A 51 -3.03 17.62 15.44
N ASN A 52 -1.99 18.42 15.60
CA ASN A 52 -1.57 18.94 16.91
C ASN A 52 -1.31 17.83 17.96
N ASN A 53 -0.97 16.62 17.53
CA ASN A 53 -0.59 15.57 18.46
C ASN A 53 0.89 15.75 18.84
N LYS A 54 1.17 15.90 20.13
CA LYS A 54 2.53 16.15 20.64
C LYS A 54 3.50 14.98 20.38
N THR A 55 2.99 13.77 20.17
CA THR A 55 3.78 12.55 19.98
C THR A 55 3.97 12.20 18.51
N VAL A 56 2.91 12.29 17.69
CA VAL A 56 2.97 11.88 16.27
C VAL A 56 3.05 13.06 15.28
N GLY A 57 3.03 14.29 15.78
CA GLY A 57 3.01 15.49 14.96
C GLY A 57 1.72 15.66 14.17
N SER A 58 1.80 16.48 13.12
CA SER A 58 0.70 16.81 12.23
C SER A 58 0.97 16.28 10.83
N TRP A 59 0.03 15.52 10.28
CA TRP A 59 0.17 14.93 8.94
C TRP A 59 -1.21 14.60 8.37
N THR A 60 -1.27 14.47 7.05
CA THR A 60 -2.45 13.98 6.33
C THR A 60 -1.95 13.16 5.14
N LEU A 61 -2.26 11.87 5.13
CA LEU A 61 -1.67 10.89 4.23
C LEU A 61 -2.75 10.05 3.55
N ALA A 62 -2.54 9.76 2.27
CA ALA A 62 -3.34 8.81 1.53
C ALA A 62 -2.66 7.43 1.59
N PRO A 63 -3.39 6.35 1.93
CA PRO A 63 -2.82 5.01 1.98
C PRO A 63 -2.42 4.54 0.57
N LYS A 64 -1.29 3.85 0.46
CA LYS A 64 -0.80 3.26 -0.80
C LYS A 64 -1.00 1.76 -0.85
N ALA A 65 -0.98 1.13 0.33
CA ALA A 65 -1.22 -0.29 0.45
C ALA A 65 -2.01 -0.63 1.70
N CYS A 66 -2.61 -1.81 1.66
CA CYS A 66 -3.33 -2.39 2.77
C CYS A 66 -3.06 -3.90 2.84
N VAL A 67 -3.12 -4.45 4.04
CA VAL A 67 -2.99 -5.89 4.29
C VAL A 67 -3.92 -6.30 5.42
N ALA A 68 -4.42 -7.53 5.39
CA ALA A 68 -5.14 -8.10 6.53
C ALA A 68 -4.22 -8.15 7.75
N GLY A 69 -4.74 -7.73 8.90
CA GLY A 69 -4.00 -7.80 10.16
C GLY A 69 -3.55 -9.23 10.51
N LYS A 70 -4.27 -10.26 10.04
CA LYS A 70 -3.92 -11.67 10.29
C LYS A 70 -2.53 -12.02 9.77
N GLU A 71 -2.13 -11.44 8.63
CA GLU A 71 -0.79 -11.59 8.05
C GLU A 71 0.31 -10.91 8.89
N ARG A 72 -0.09 -10.07 9.85
CA ARG A 72 0.76 -9.34 10.80
C ARG A 72 0.51 -9.78 12.25
N GLY A 73 -0.23 -10.86 12.48
CA GLY A 73 -0.52 -11.38 13.82
C GLY A 73 -1.56 -10.61 14.63
N PHE A 74 -2.47 -9.85 14.00
CA PHE A 74 -3.55 -9.15 14.70
C PHE A 74 -4.91 -9.23 13.98
N HIS A 75 -6.00 -8.90 14.66
CA HIS A 75 -7.35 -8.90 14.06
C HIS A 75 -7.72 -7.50 13.56
N GLY A 76 -7.65 -7.27 12.25
CA GLY A 76 -8.03 -6.00 11.64
C GLY A 76 -7.38 -5.76 10.29
N MET A 77 -6.96 -4.51 10.04
CA MET A 77 -6.31 -4.07 8.79
C MET A 77 -5.06 -3.24 9.11
N ALA A 78 -4.00 -3.39 8.32
CA ALA A 78 -2.88 -2.46 8.30
C ALA A 78 -2.85 -1.70 6.98
N PHE A 79 -2.50 -0.42 7.04
CA PHE A 79 -2.36 0.48 5.91
C PHE A 79 -0.95 1.06 5.89
N SER A 80 -0.31 1.05 4.73
CA SER A 80 1.04 1.61 4.53
C SER A 80 0.99 2.82 3.61
N PHE A 81 1.97 3.71 3.79
CA PHE A 81 2.04 5.00 3.09
C PHE A 81 3.26 5.06 2.16
N ALA A 82 3.49 6.23 1.56
CA ALA A 82 4.67 6.45 0.74
C ALA A 82 5.95 6.39 1.61
N PRO A 83 7.10 5.92 1.08
CA PRO A 83 8.35 5.79 1.85
C PRO A 83 8.85 7.07 2.52
N GLU A 84 8.56 8.24 1.94
CA GLU A 84 8.91 9.56 2.43
C GLU A 84 7.90 10.14 3.45
N ALA A 85 6.81 9.41 3.75
CA ALA A 85 5.82 9.86 4.72
C ALA A 85 6.36 9.72 6.15
N PRO A 86 5.94 10.59 7.09
CA PRO A 86 6.35 10.50 8.50
C PRO A 86 5.78 9.26 9.24
N VAL A 87 4.91 8.49 8.58
CA VAL A 87 4.22 7.32 9.14
C VAL A 87 4.43 6.15 8.20
N ASP A 88 4.99 5.06 8.72
CA ASP A 88 5.19 3.82 7.97
C ASP A 88 3.86 3.07 7.78
N GLU A 89 3.12 2.93 8.89
CA GLU A 89 1.97 2.02 8.96
C GLU A 89 0.93 2.52 9.97
N VAL A 90 -0.34 2.41 9.61
CA VAL A 90 -1.48 2.56 10.52
C VAL A 90 -2.21 1.23 10.60
N ARG A 91 -2.30 0.66 11.81
CA ARG A 91 -3.07 -0.55 12.09
C ARG A 91 -4.38 -0.18 12.74
N LEU A 92 -5.46 -0.76 12.25
CA LEU A 92 -6.78 -0.67 12.84
C LEU A 92 -7.18 -2.05 13.33
N HIS A 93 -7.39 -2.18 14.64
CA HIS A 93 -7.87 -3.41 15.26
C HIS A 93 -9.39 -3.41 15.26
N MET A 94 -10.01 -4.46 14.71
CA MET A 94 -11.47 -4.55 14.53
C MET A 94 -12.19 -5.35 15.62
N ARG A 95 -11.42 -5.96 16.53
CA ARG A 95 -11.95 -6.62 17.73
C ARG A 95 -11.18 -6.07 18.92
N GLY A 96 -11.86 -5.29 19.75
CA GLY A 96 -11.30 -4.72 20.97
C GLY A 96 -12.24 -4.97 22.14
N ASN A 97 -11.92 -5.94 22.99
CA ASN A 97 -12.51 -6.00 24.34
C ASN A 97 -11.78 -4.98 25.22
N GLY A 98 -11.90 -3.67 24.91
CA GLY A 98 -11.19 -2.60 25.62
C GLY A 98 -9.68 -2.50 25.35
N ARG A 99 -9.21 -2.99 24.19
CA ARG A 99 -7.79 -2.97 23.78
C ARG A 99 -7.50 -1.85 22.77
N ASP A 100 -6.22 -1.65 22.46
CA ASP A 100 -5.73 -0.72 21.44
C ASP A 100 -6.46 -0.91 20.12
N ILE A 101 -7.04 0.16 19.59
CA ILE A 101 -7.89 0.12 18.40
C ILE A 101 -7.22 0.74 17.17
N VAL A 102 -6.32 1.70 17.39
CA VAL A 102 -5.43 2.24 16.35
C VAL A 102 -3.99 2.16 16.85
N GLU A 103 -3.08 1.58 16.06
CA GLU A 103 -1.63 1.67 16.28
C GLU A 103 -1.02 2.43 15.09
N VAL A 104 -0.32 3.52 15.37
CA VAL A 104 0.44 4.30 14.38
C VAL A 104 1.91 3.99 14.57
N ARG A 105 2.58 3.54 13.52
CA ARG A 105 4.03 3.35 13.48
C ARG A 105 4.68 4.49 12.70
N MET A 106 5.52 5.25 13.38
CA MET A 106 6.26 6.36 12.78
C MET A 106 7.38 5.84 11.88
N ALA A 107 7.69 6.59 10.82
CA ALA A 107 8.82 6.35 9.92
C ALA A 107 10.12 6.95 10.48
N ASP A 108 10.36 6.80 11.79
CA ASP A 108 11.60 7.20 12.43
C ASP A 108 12.54 5.99 12.61
N GLU A 109 13.82 6.25 12.90
CA GLU A 109 14.82 5.19 13.06
C GLU A 109 14.47 4.18 14.16
N LYS A 110 13.68 4.61 15.15
CA LYS A 110 13.27 3.80 16.30
C LYS A 110 12.00 2.98 16.02
N GLY A 111 11.31 3.26 14.92
CA GLY A 111 10.00 2.69 14.61
C GLY A 111 8.96 2.97 15.70
N THR A 112 8.94 4.20 16.24
CA THR A 112 8.07 4.60 17.35
C THR A 112 6.62 4.19 17.12
N ARG A 113 6.01 3.54 18.11
CA ARG A 113 4.62 3.06 18.04
C ARG A 113 3.73 3.81 19.01
N ILE A 114 2.61 4.32 18.50
CA ILE A 114 1.62 5.06 19.26
C ILE A 114 0.33 4.27 19.21
N ARG A 115 -0.18 3.92 20.39
CA ARG A 115 -1.40 3.13 20.52
C ARG A 115 -2.54 4.01 21.05
N VAL A 116 -3.68 3.92 20.39
CA VAL A 116 -4.89 4.65 20.74
C VAL A 116 -5.92 3.64 21.21
N HIS A 117 -6.35 3.78 22.46
CA HIS A 117 -7.41 2.97 23.03
C HIS A 117 -8.78 3.37 22.48
N GLU A 118 -9.69 2.40 22.43
CA GLU A 118 -11.07 2.59 21.99
C GLU A 118 -11.81 3.73 22.72
N ARG A 119 -11.61 3.86 24.04
CA ARG A 119 -12.22 4.95 24.86
C ARG A 119 -11.82 6.37 24.43
N HIS A 120 -10.75 6.51 23.63
CA HIS A 120 -10.31 7.79 23.08
C HIS A 120 -10.96 8.10 21.73
N CYS A 121 -11.77 7.17 21.21
CA CYS A 121 -12.39 7.24 19.91
C CYS A 121 -13.90 7.42 20.03
N LYS A 122 -14.42 8.40 19.28
CA LYS A 122 -15.86 8.63 19.11
C LYS A 122 -16.43 7.67 18.09
N VAL A 123 -15.65 7.33 17.07
CA VAL A 123 -16.04 6.43 15.99
C VAL A 123 -14.92 5.43 15.79
N VAL A 124 -15.27 4.15 15.79
CA VAL A 124 -14.46 3.09 15.20
C VAL A 124 -15.41 2.12 14.53
N THR A 125 -15.36 2.08 13.21
CA THR A 125 -16.22 1.21 12.43
C THR A 125 -15.51 0.78 11.16
N GLY A 126 -15.92 -0.34 10.62
CA GLY A 126 -15.41 -0.83 9.37
C GLY A 126 -16.06 -2.14 8.99
N GLN A 127 -15.97 -2.44 7.72
CA GLN A 127 -16.39 -3.69 7.15
C GLN A 127 -15.24 -4.25 6.34
N VAL A 128 -14.86 -5.50 6.59
CA VAL A 128 -13.89 -6.23 5.78
C VAL A 128 -14.59 -7.45 5.23
N ARG A 129 -14.64 -7.53 3.91
CA ARG A 129 -15.12 -8.69 3.17
C ARG A 129 -13.92 -9.43 2.61
N ARG A 130 -13.86 -10.71 2.90
CA ARG A 130 -12.88 -11.64 2.34
C ARG A 130 -13.58 -12.47 1.28
N SER A 131 -13.04 -12.46 0.07
CA SER A 131 -13.49 -13.32 -1.02
C SER A 131 -12.33 -14.19 -1.49
N ASN A 132 -12.63 -15.46 -1.77
CA ASN A 132 -11.66 -16.37 -2.37
C ASN A 132 -11.57 -16.06 -3.86
N VAL A 133 -10.36 -15.91 -4.36
CA VAL A 133 -10.09 -15.67 -5.77
C VAL A 133 -8.99 -16.61 -6.22
N THR A 134 -9.14 -17.21 -7.38
CA THR A 134 -8.12 -18.07 -7.97
C THR A 134 -7.38 -17.28 -9.03
N ILE A 135 -6.06 -17.20 -8.90
CA ILE A 135 -5.19 -16.55 -9.89
C ILE A 135 -4.03 -17.49 -10.15
N ASN A 136 -3.82 -17.82 -11.43
CA ASN A 136 -2.78 -18.76 -11.87
C ASN A 136 -2.80 -20.08 -11.08
N GLY A 137 -4.00 -20.63 -10.83
CA GLY A 137 -4.19 -21.87 -10.08
C GLY A 137 -3.94 -21.78 -8.57
N ARG A 138 -3.62 -20.59 -8.04
CA ARG A 138 -3.42 -20.38 -6.60
C ARG A 138 -4.64 -19.71 -5.98
N HIS A 139 -5.13 -20.27 -4.89
CA HIS A 139 -6.16 -19.63 -4.07
C HIS A 139 -5.56 -18.48 -3.28
N MET A 140 -6.04 -17.29 -3.56
CA MET A 140 -5.69 -16.07 -2.86
C MET A 140 -6.93 -15.45 -2.22
N TYR A 141 -6.70 -14.63 -1.21
CA TYR A 141 -7.77 -13.89 -0.55
C TYR A 141 -7.77 -12.46 -1.05
N ARG A 142 -8.88 -12.04 -1.66
CA ARG A 142 -9.14 -10.65 -1.99
C ARG A 142 -9.86 -10.00 -0.83
N LEU A 143 -9.26 -8.95 -0.29
CA LEU A 143 -9.86 -8.13 0.75
C LEU A 143 -10.49 -6.90 0.12
N SER A 144 -11.73 -6.62 0.52
CA SER A 144 -12.45 -5.41 0.13
C SER A 144 -13.23 -4.88 1.31
N GLY A 145 -13.56 -3.59 1.29
CA GLY A 145 -14.37 -2.99 2.33
C GLY A 145 -13.95 -1.56 2.62
N TRP A 146 -14.27 -1.13 3.84
CA TRP A 146 -14.04 0.23 4.28
C TRP A 146 -13.80 0.27 5.78
N VAL A 147 -13.11 1.31 6.21
CA VAL A 147 -12.83 1.60 7.61
C VAL A 147 -12.97 3.08 7.87
N ARG A 148 -13.37 3.43 9.09
CA ARG A 148 -13.41 4.80 9.59
C ARG A 148 -13.16 4.81 11.08
N TYR A 149 -12.30 5.71 11.52
CA TYR A 149 -12.14 6.01 12.93
C TYR A 149 -11.94 7.51 13.16
N ASP A 150 -12.34 7.97 14.34
CA ASP A 150 -12.19 9.34 14.80
C ASP A 150 -11.88 9.33 16.30
N CYS A 151 -10.65 9.68 16.64
CA CYS A 151 -10.12 9.67 17.99
C CYS A 151 -9.72 11.07 18.44
N PRO A 152 -10.68 11.91 18.85
CA PRO A 152 -10.46 13.33 19.11
C PRO A 152 -9.47 13.57 20.25
N ARG A 153 -9.46 12.74 21.30
CA ARG A 153 -8.50 12.86 22.42
C ARG A 153 -7.06 12.57 22.01
N ALA A 154 -6.88 11.74 20.99
CA ALA A 154 -5.58 11.48 20.39
C ALA A 154 -5.30 12.41 19.20
N HIS A 155 -6.26 13.23 18.79
CA HIS A 155 -6.21 14.04 17.57
C HIS A 155 -5.86 13.25 16.29
N ILE A 156 -6.24 11.98 16.22
CA ILE A 156 -6.01 11.12 15.04
C ILE A 156 -7.37 10.70 14.48
N LYS A 157 -7.53 10.80 13.17
CA LYS A 157 -8.72 10.33 12.44
C LYS A 157 -8.31 9.71 11.12
N GLY A 158 -9.10 8.77 10.63
CA GLY A 158 -8.83 8.14 9.35
C GLY A 158 -10.07 7.53 8.73
N LYS A 159 -10.10 7.50 7.40
CA LYS A 159 -11.07 6.73 6.63
C LYS A 159 -10.37 6.14 5.41
N ALA A 160 -10.69 4.89 5.08
CA ALA A 160 -10.21 4.27 3.86
C ALA A 160 -11.27 3.31 3.31
N SER A 161 -11.41 3.29 1.99
CA SER A 161 -12.12 2.27 1.23
C SER A 161 -11.11 1.55 0.35
N PHE A 162 -11.23 0.23 0.26
CA PHE A 162 -10.26 -0.58 -0.45
C PHE A 162 -10.91 -1.77 -1.13
N ASP A 163 -10.30 -2.17 -2.24
CA ASP A 163 -10.65 -3.34 -2.99
C ASP A 163 -9.37 -3.96 -3.58
N GLY A 164 -9.13 -5.22 -3.27
CA GLY A 164 -7.95 -5.94 -3.74
C GLY A 164 -6.69 -5.70 -2.91
N CYS A 165 -6.81 -5.47 -1.59
CA CYS A 165 -5.64 -5.52 -0.71
C CYS A 165 -5.07 -6.95 -0.70
N LEU A 166 -3.75 -7.07 -0.80
CA LEU A 166 -3.05 -8.35 -0.82
C LEU A 166 -2.16 -8.56 0.41
N PRO A 167 -1.81 -9.83 0.73
CA PRO A 167 -0.65 -10.13 1.55
C PRO A 167 0.64 -9.58 0.93
N VAL A 168 1.52 -9.03 1.77
CA VAL A 168 2.77 -8.33 1.41
C VAL A 168 3.72 -9.20 0.56
N THR A 169 3.56 -10.52 0.60
CA THR A 169 4.34 -11.50 -0.18
C THR A 169 4.27 -11.31 -1.70
N LEU A 170 3.30 -10.55 -2.21
CA LEU A 170 3.14 -10.27 -3.65
C LEU A 170 3.49 -8.83 -4.04
N GLY A 171 3.78 -7.96 -3.07
CA GLY A 171 4.09 -6.54 -3.28
C GLY A 171 5.56 -6.19 -3.01
N GLY A 172 6.47 -7.13 -3.27
CA GLY A 172 7.88 -7.05 -2.91
C GLY A 172 8.52 -5.67 -3.06
N ALA A 173 8.98 -5.12 -1.94
CA ALA A 173 10.27 -4.48 -1.75
C ALA A 173 10.43 -4.06 -0.28
N SER A 174 10.96 -4.95 0.56
CA SER A 174 11.93 -4.55 1.59
C SER A 174 12.59 -5.81 2.16
N ALA A 175 13.55 -6.33 1.41
CA ALA A 175 14.66 -7.06 2.02
C ALA A 175 15.60 -5.99 2.58
N ARG A 176 15.40 -5.59 3.84
CA ARG A 176 16.51 -5.08 4.66
C ARG A 176 16.87 -6.21 5.61
N ARG A 177 17.98 -6.87 5.29
CA ARG A 177 18.79 -7.61 6.26
C ARG A 177 19.61 -6.60 7.04
#